data_AF-A0A520KUX8-F1
#
_entry.id   AF-A0A520KUX8-F1
#
_cell.length_a   1.000
_cell.length_b   1.000
_cell.length_c   1.000
_cell.angle_alpha   90.00
_cell.angle_beta   90.00
_cell.angle_gamma   90.00
#
_symmetry.space_group_name_H-M   'P 1'
#
loop_
_entity.id
_entity.type
_entity.pdbx_description
1 polymer ?
#
loop_
_entity_poly.entity_id
_entity_poly.type
_entity_poly.pdbx_seq_one_letter_code
_entity_poly.pdbx_strand_id
1 'polypeptide(L)'
;MKVREALSGSFKILRGKPIFLLPMIIVVVLLGTLLGLYALAGFNPLVPETMVGTLPTWFFPAFSVFPIIMTVLSLLIYGMYPSMVRDHIEKRELNLKDSLRFSYHKFWSLLGANLLAGLVMVAVILVITIPSTLLHVYTQNPAVMIGMMIAIMIVALLIGVFFYYIYPAIIMDNMKAVAGFRKSIEVAKKNYLFTLLIFLIPTAISSAVYGIFMGLPMYLGAAIYIFILSLV
;
A
#
# COMPACT_ATOMS: atom_id res chain seq x y z
N MET A 1 -1.95 0.79 26.95
CA MET A 1 -2.00 -0.61 26.46
C MET A 1 -0.62 -0.97 25.93
N LYS A 2 -0.01 -2.08 26.36
CA LYS A 2 1.35 -2.44 25.91
C LYS A 2 1.27 -2.97 24.47
N VAL A 3 2.22 -2.62 23.59
CA VAL A 3 2.27 -3.07 22.17
C VAL A 3 2.06 -4.59 22.05
N ARG A 4 2.69 -5.35 22.95
CA ARG A 4 2.57 -6.80 23.04
C ARG A 4 1.13 -7.28 23.26
N GLU A 5 0.38 -6.60 24.14
CA GLU A 5 -1.03 -6.93 24.42
C GLU A 5 -1.88 -6.67 23.18
N ALA A 6 -1.69 -5.52 22.53
CA ALA A 6 -2.37 -5.17 21.29
C ALA A 6 -2.13 -6.21 20.19
N LEU A 7 -0.87 -6.55 19.94
CA LEU A 7 -0.49 -7.54 18.93
C LEU A 7 -1.00 -8.94 19.27
N SER A 8 -0.83 -9.39 20.52
CA SER A 8 -1.32 -10.70 20.95
C SER A 8 -2.84 -10.81 20.86
N GLY A 9 -3.56 -9.72 21.16
CA GLY A 9 -4.99 -9.60 20.96
C GLY A 9 -5.37 -9.72 19.49
N SER A 10 -4.75 -8.93 18.62
CA SER A 10 -4.97 -9.00 17.16
C SER A 10 -4.69 -10.40 16.62
N PHE A 11 -3.58 -11.04 16.99
CA PHE A 11 -3.28 -12.41 16.57
C PHE A 11 -4.30 -13.43 17.06
N LYS A 12 -4.80 -13.30 18.30
CA LYS A 12 -5.85 -14.16 18.84
C LYS A 12 -7.15 -14.01 18.05
N ILE A 13 -7.51 -12.79 17.65
CA ILE A 13 -8.67 -12.51 16.79
C ILE A 13 -8.50 -13.17 15.43
N LEU A 14 -7.35 -12.96 14.79
CA LEU A 14 -7.06 -13.51 13.46
C LEU A 14 -7.07 -15.06 13.45
N ARG A 15 -6.50 -15.68 14.49
CA ARG A 15 -6.49 -17.14 14.63
C ARG A 15 -7.89 -17.71 14.91
N GLY A 16 -8.69 -17.01 15.71
CA GLY A 16 -10.05 -17.46 16.06
C GLY A 16 -11.08 -17.21 14.97
N LYS A 17 -10.90 -16.16 14.15
CA LYS A 17 -11.82 -15.75 13.09
C LYS A 17 -11.04 -15.35 11.82
N PRO A 18 -10.58 -16.31 11.01
CA PRO A 18 -9.77 -16.03 9.82
C PRO A 18 -10.52 -15.23 8.75
N ILE A 19 -11.86 -15.16 8.82
CA ILE A 19 -12.70 -14.34 7.94
C ILE A 19 -12.32 -12.85 7.94
N PHE A 20 -11.65 -12.36 9.00
CA PHE A 20 -11.05 -11.01 9.03
C PHE A 20 -10.03 -10.76 7.93
N LEU A 21 -9.33 -11.79 7.47
CA LEU A 21 -8.29 -11.68 6.46
C LEU A 21 -8.83 -11.72 5.05
N LEU A 22 -10.05 -12.26 4.84
CA LEU A 22 -10.59 -12.53 3.52
C LEU A 22 -10.61 -11.29 2.61
N PRO A 23 -11.09 -10.10 3.05
CA PRO A 23 -11.05 -8.90 2.21
C PRO A 23 -9.63 -8.51 1.77
N MET A 24 -8.67 -8.51 2.69
CA MET A 24 -7.27 -8.19 2.38
C MET A 24 -6.64 -9.23 1.45
N ILE A 25 -6.90 -10.53 1.66
CA ILE A 25 -6.40 -11.58 0.76
C ILE A 25 -6.89 -11.33 -0.66
N ILE A 26 -8.15 -10.97 -0.85
CA ILE A 26 -8.70 -10.64 -2.17
C ILE A 26 -7.94 -9.45 -2.79
N VAL A 27 -7.73 -8.36 -2.05
CA VAL A 27 -6.96 -7.21 -2.55
C VAL A 27 -5.54 -7.61 -2.92
N VAL A 28 -4.86 -8.33 -2.04
CA VAL A 28 -3.46 -8.74 -2.23
C VAL A 28 -3.32 -9.66 -3.44
N VAL A 29 -4.23 -10.63 -3.62
CA VAL A 29 -4.22 -11.53 -4.78
C VAL A 29 -4.50 -10.77 -6.06
N LEU A 30 -5.50 -9.87 -6.09
CA LEU A 30 -5.81 -9.07 -7.27
C LEU A 30 -4.66 -8.12 -7.62
N LEU A 31 -4.08 -7.45 -6.62
CA LEU A 31 -2.95 -6.54 -6.80
C LEU A 31 -1.70 -7.30 -7.24
N GLY A 32 -1.40 -8.45 -6.63
CA GLY A 32 -0.27 -9.30 -6.97
C GLY A 32 -0.38 -9.85 -8.39
N THR A 33 -1.56 -10.34 -8.77
CA THR A 33 -1.84 -10.80 -10.15
C THR A 33 -1.61 -9.67 -11.15
N LEU A 34 -2.07 -8.46 -10.86
CA LEU A 34 -1.82 -7.30 -11.71
C LEU A 34 -0.33 -6.98 -11.80
N LEU A 35 0.37 -6.86 -10.67
CA LEU A 35 1.78 -6.52 -10.66
C LEU A 35 2.62 -7.58 -11.41
N GLY A 36 2.23 -8.85 -11.32
CA GLY A 36 2.79 -9.92 -12.13
C GLY A 36 2.55 -9.71 -13.63
N LEU A 37 1.31 -9.41 -14.04
CA LEU A 37 0.98 -9.09 -15.42
C LEU A 37 1.74 -7.86 -15.93
N TYR A 38 1.93 -6.84 -15.08
CA TYR A 38 2.72 -5.64 -15.40
C TYR A 38 4.19 -5.97 -15.62
N ALA A 39 4.77 -6.76 -14.71
CA ALA A 39 6.16 -7.21 -14.84
C ALA A 39 6.36 -8.02 -16.13
N LEU A 40 5.41 -8.89 -16.48
CA LEU A 40 5.44 -9.69 -17.71
C LEU A 40 5.28 -8.83 -18.97
N ALA A 41 4.43 -7.80 -18.95
CA ALA A 41 4.08 -7.02 -20.13
C ALA A 41 5.04 -5.87 -20.44
N GLY A 42 5.71 -5.28 -19.43
CA GLY A 42 6.47 -4.03 -19.61
C GLY A 42 7.90 -4.01 -19.08
N PHE A 43 8.30 -4.94 -18.21
CA PHE A 43 9.59 -4.86 -17.49
C PHE A 43 10.38 -6.16 -17.48
N ASN A 44 9.98 -7.17 -18.27
CA ASN A 44 10.78 -8.36 -18.40
C ASN A 44 11.89 -8.09 -19.43
N PRO A 45 13.17 -7.95 -19.01
CA PRO A 45 14.28 -7.75 -19.95
C PRO A 45 14.47 -8.94 -20.90
N LEU A 46 13.80 -10.07 -20.63
CA LEU A 46 13.79 -11.25 -21.49
C LEU A 46 12.72 -11.19 -22.59
N VAL A 47 11.79 -10.24 -22.53
CA VAL A 47 10.81 -10.01 -23.60
C VAL A 47 11.46 -9.01 -24.57
N PRO A 48 11.79 -9.44 -25.81
CA PRO A 48 12.38 -8.53 -26.80
C PRO A 48 11.50 -7.28 -26.96
N GLU A 49 12.08 -6.11 -27.13
CA GLU A 49 11.34 -4.85 -27.35
C GLU A 49 10.33 -4.96 -28.51
N THR A 50 10.61 -5.83 -29.48
CA THR A 50 9.74 -6.16 -30.61
C THR A 50 8.43 -6.85 -30.21
N MET A 51 8.36 -7.51 -29.06
CA MET A 51 7.14 -8.12 -28.54
C MET A 51 6.25 -7.15 -27.75
N VAL A 52 6.79 -6.04 -27.24
CA VAL A 52 5.96 -5.00 -26.59
C VAL A 52 4.99 -4.37 -27.59
N GLY A 53 5.39 -4.27 -28.87
CA GLY A 53 4.53 -3.83 -29.97
C GLY A 53 3.41 -4.81 -30.36
N THR A 54 3.39 -6.03 -29.79
CA THR A 54 2.34 -7.03 -30.05
C THR A 54 1.21 -7.01 -29.01
N LEU A 55 1.33 -6.17 -27.97
CA LEU A 55 0.25 -6.00 -27.01
C LEU A 55 -0.98 -5.41 -27.69
N PRO A 56 -2.18 -5.96 -27.44
CA PRO A 56 -3.40 -5.39 -28.00
C PRO A 56 -3.56 -3.91 -27.64
N THR A 57 -4.04 -3.09 -28.58
CA THR A 57 -4.22 -1.64 -28.36
C THR A 57 -5.14 -1.30 -27.19
N TRP A 58 -6.05 -2.19 -26.81
CA TRP A 58 -6.91 -2.07 -25.63
C TRP A 58 -6.19 -2.30 -24.29
N PHE A 59 -4.98 -2.86 -24.31
CA PHE A 59 -4.20 -3.18 -23.12
C PHE A 59 -3.84 -1.90 -22.33
N PHE A 60 -3.37 -0.85 -23.00
CA PHE A 60 -2.98 0.41 -22.34
C PHE A 60 -4.15 1.15 -21.67
N PRO A 61 -5.33 1.33 -22.30
CA PRO A 61 -6.51 1.86 -21.63
C PRO A 61 -6.96 1.01 -20.43
N ALA A 62 -7.05 -0.31 -20.59
CA ALA A 62 -7.42 -1.22 -19.51
C ALA A 62 -6.44 -1.10 -18.33
N PHE A 63 -5.14 -0.99 -18.64
CA PHE A 63 -4.08 -0.80 -17.67
C PHE A 63 -4.19 0.53 -16.91
N SER A 64 -4.62 1.60 -17.57
CA SER A 64 -4.79 2.91 -16.93
C SER A 64 -6.01 2.96 -15.98
N VAL A 65 -7.07 2.23 -16.32
CA VAL A 65 -8.30 2.17 -15.51
C VAL A 65 -8.13 1.26 -14.29
N PHE A 66 -7.29 0.23 -14.39
CA PHE A 66 -7.16 -0.76 -13.32
C PHE A 66 -6.66 -0.19 -11.97
N PRO A 67 -5.63 0.69 -11.89
CA PRO A 67 -5.23 1.33 -10.64
C PRO A 67 -6.36 2.10 -9.96
N ILE A 68 -7.26 2.70 -10.76
CA ILE A 68 -8.45 3.41 -10.24
C ILE A 68 -9.39 2.40 -9.58
N ILE A 69 -9.69 1.28 -10.27
CA ILE A 69 -10.52 0.20 -9.72
C ILE A 69 -9.91 -0.35 -8.44
N MET A 70 -8.60 -0.62 -8.43
CA MET A 70 -7.90 -1.13 -7.24
C MET A 70 -7.89 -0.14 -6.09
N THR A 71 -7.78 1.16 -6.38
CA THR A 71 -7.88 2.21 -5.37
C THR A 71 -9.27 2.20 -4.74
N VAL A 72 -10.33 2.10 -5.55
CA VAL A 72 -11.71 2.01 -5.07
C VAL A 72 -11.91 0.76 -4.21
N LEU A 73 -11.49 -0.41 -4.70
CA LEU A 73 -11.59 -1.67 -3.95
C LEU A 73 -10.81 -1.62 -2.64
N SER A 74 -9.59 -1.09 -2.67
CA SER A 74 -8.75 -0.92 -1.48
C SER A 74 -9.43 -0.01 -0.46
N LEU A 75 -9.97 1.14 -0.87
CA LEU A 75 -10.70 2.06 0.02
C LEU A 75 -11.87 1.35 0.71
N LEU A 76 -12.67 0.60 -0.06
CA LEU A 76 -13.81 -0.13 0.48
C LEU A 76 -13.35 -1.18 1.50
N ILE A 77 -12.32 -1.96 1.16
CA ILE A 77 -11.82 -3.05 1.99
C ILE A 77 -11.12 -2.53 3.25
N TYR A 78 -10.29 -1.50 3.15
CA TYR A 78 -9.70 -0.83 4.32
C TYR A 78 -10.78 -0.19 5.21
N GLY A 79 -11.86 0.34 4.63
CA GLY A 79 -13.00 0.86 5.38
C GLY A 79 -13.84 -0.20 6.08
N MET A 80 -13.79 -1.47 5.65
CA MET A 80 -14.47 -2.58 6.34
C MET A 80 -13.77 -2.98 7.64
N TYR A 81 -12.45 -2.80 7.74
CA TYR A 81 -11.70 -3.28 8.90
C TYR A 81 -12.18 -2.68 10.23
N PRO A 82 -12.34 -1.35 10.37
CA PRO A 82 -12.79 -0.79 11.63
C PRO A 82 -14.21 -1.23 12.02
N SER A 83 -15.12 -1.43 11.05
CA SER A 83 -16.48 -1.93 11.36
C SER A 83 -16.46 -3.40 11.80
N MET A 84 -15.68 -4.26 11.13
CA MET A 84 -15.51 -5.66 11.54
C MET A 84 -14.87 -5.77 12.94
N VAL A 85 -13.89 -4.93 13.24
CA VAL A 85 -13.25 -4.88 14.56
C VAL A 85 -14.25 -4.43 15.63
N ARG A 86 -15.06 -3.40 15.35
CA ARG A 86 -16.13 -2.97 16.25
C ARG A 86 -17.12 -4.11 16.53
N ASP A 87 -17.65 -4.74 15.49
CA ASP A 87 -18.64 -5.81 15.63
C ASP A 87 -18.07 -7.00 16.43
N HIS A 88 -16.78 -7.31 16.27
CA HIS A 88 -16.10 -8.31 17.09
C HIS A 88 -15.94 -7.91 18.57
N ILE A 89 -15.56 -6.67 18.84
CA ILE A 89 -15.45 -6.15 20.22
C ILE A 89 -16.83 -6.18 20.91
N GLU A 90 -17.89 -5.84 20.17
CA GLU A 90 -19.28 -5.89 20.62
C GLU A 90 -19.89 -7.29 20.66
N LYS A 91 -19.10 -8.34 20.36
CA LYS A 91 -19.52 -9.75 20.32
C LYS A 91 -20.69 -10.03 19.35
N ARG A 92 -20.86 -9.19 18.33
CA ARG A 92 -21.83 -9.41 17.25
C ARG A 92 -21.28 -10.44 16.26
N GLU A 93 -22.19 -11.05 15.49
CA GLU A 93 -21.78 -11.90 14.37
C GLU A 93 -21.11 -11.06 13.29
N LEU A 94 -20.03 -11.58 12.71
CA LEU A 94 -19.31 -10.88 11.65
C LEU A 94 -20.04 -11.04 10.33
N ASN A 95 -20.59 -9.94 9.82
CA ASN A 95 -21.21 -9.91 8.51
C ASN A 95 -20.39 -9.01 7.56
N LEU A 96 -19.69 -9.64 6.60
CA LEU A 96 -18.90 -8.93 5.60
C LEU A 96 -19.77 -8.03 4.71
N LYS A 97 -21.01 -8.43 4.43
CA LYS A 97 -21.94 -7.64 3.61
C LYS A 97 -22.31 -6.35 4.32
N ASP A 98 -22.59 -6.41 5.61
CA ASP A 98 -22.94 -5.23 6.41
C ASP A 98 -21.72 -4.31 6.57
N SER A 99 -20.54 -4.89 6.79
CA SER A 99 -19.27 -4.16 6.85
C SER A 99 -18.97 -3.44 5.53
N LEU A 100 -19.18 -4.11 4.39
CA LEU A 100 -18.99 -3.53 3.06
C LEU A 100 -20.03 -2.43 2.78
N ARG A 101 -21.30 -2.65 3.13
CA ARG A 101 -22.36 -1.65 2.99
C ARG A 101 -22.05 -0.39 3.82
N PHE A 102 -21.54 -0.58 5.03
CA PHE A 102 -21.11 0.53 5.89
C PHE A 102 -19.95 1.32 5.27
N SER A 103 -18.92 0.61 4.80
CA SER A 103 -17.77 1.21 4.11
C SER A 103 -18.21 1.97 2.84
N TYR A 104 -19.12 1.38 2.05
CA TYR A 104 -19.69 2.00 0.85
C TYR A 104 -20.43 3.31 1.17
N HIS A 105 -21.22 3.35 2.25
CA HIS A 105 -21.90 4.58 2.68
C HIS A 105 -20.90 5.70 3.06
N LYS A 106 -19.69 5.32 3.50
CA LYS A 106 -18.60 6.23 3.83
C LYS A 106 -17.58 6.45 2.71
N PHE A 107 -17.79 5.85 1.54
CA PHE A 107 -16.85 5.86 0.43
C PHE A 107 -16.36 7.26 0.07
N TRP A 108 -17.26 8.24 -0.11
CA TRP A 108 -16.88 9.61 -0.47
C TRP A 108 -16.04 10.32 0.60
N SER A 109 -16.30 10.02 1.88
CA SER A 109 -15.49 10.57 2.98
C SER A 109 -14.10 9.92 3.03
N LEU A 110 -14.03 8.61 2.83
CA LEU A 110 -12.76 7.87 2.75
C LEU A 110 -11.92 8.33 1.55
N LEU A 111 -12.54 8.42 0.37
CA LEU A 111 -11.90 8.90 -0.86
C LEU A 111 -11.37 10.32 -0.67
N GLY A 112 -12.20 11.24 -0.17
CA GLY A 112 -11.79 12.62 0.07
C GLY A 112 -10.62 12.73 1.04
N ALA A 113 -10.63 11.97 2.14
CA ALA A 113 -9.51 11.98 3.09
C ALA A 113 -8.24 11.34 2.53
N ASN A 114 -8.37 10.27 1.74
CA ASN A 114 -7.24 9.62 1.09
C ASN A 114 -6.61 10.51 0.00
N LEU A 115 -7.42 11.25 -0.75
CA LEU A 115 -6.93 12.26 -1.70
C LEU A 115 -6.20 13.39 -0.99
N LEU A 116 -6.72 13.89 0.14
CA LEU A 116 -6.03 14.89 0.96
C LEU A 116 -4.68 14.36 1.48
N ALA A 117 -4.64 13.13 1.99
CA ALA A 117 -3.40 12.49 2.42
C ALA A 117 -2.42 12.32 1.26
N GLY A 118 -2.90 11.88 0.09
CA GLY A 118 -2.13 11.75 -1.13
C GLY A 118 -1.52 13.08 -1.57
N LEU A 119 -2.29 14.17 -1.56
CA LEU A 119 -1.79 15.51 -1.89
C LEU A 119 -0.68 15.96 -0.95
N VAL A 120 -0.82 15.73 0.36
CA VAL A 120 0.23 16.04 1.33
C VAL A 120 1.48 15.19 1.08
N MET A 121 1.32 13.89 0.84
CA MET A 121 2.44 13.00 0.52
C MET A 121 3.18 13.44 -0.75
N VAL A 122 2.46 13.74 -1.83
CA VAL A 122 3.04 14.23 -3.08
C VAL A 122 3.79 15.54 -2.85
N ALA A 123 3.19 16.50 -2.14
CA ALA A 123 3.83 17.77 -1.84
C ALA A 123 5.17 17.58 -1.09
N VAL A 124 5.22 16.69 -0.09
CA VAL A 124 6.46 16.44 0.64
C VAL A 124 7.49 15.69 -0.23
N ILE A 125 7.06 14.70 -1.00
CA ILE A 125 7.96 13.97 -1.91
C ILE A 125 8.58 14.94 -2.92
N LEU A 126 7.81 15.87 -3.49
CA LEU A 126 8.33 16.86 -4.44
C LEU A 126 9.42 17.75 -3.84
N VAL A 127 9.30 18.13 -2.57
CA VAL A 127 10.33 18.92 -1.85
C VAL A 127 11.68 18.20 -1.80
N ILE A 128 11.68 16.86 -1.81
CA ILE A 128 12.90 16.04 -1.80
C ILE A 128 13.35 15.73 -3.23
N THR A 129 12.42 15.32 -4.08
CA THR A 129 12.71 14.85 -5.44
C THR A 129 13.27 15.95 -6.32
N ILE A 130 12.70 17.17 -6.28
CA ILE A 130 13.15 18.27 -7.15
C ILE A 130 14.63 18.62 -6.93
N PRO A 131 15.09 18.98 -5.72
CA PRO A 131 16.49 19.32 -5.50
C PRO A 131 17.42 18.12 -5.72
N SER A 132 17.01 16.92 -5.32
CA SER A 132 17.83 15.71 -5.53
C SER A 132 18.02 15.38 -7.01
N THR A 133 16.98 15.57 -7.82
CA THR A 133 17.03 15.37 -9.27
C THR A 133 17.96 16.40 -9.92
N LEU A 134 17.86 17.68 -9.53
CA LEU A 134 18.77 18.73 -10.02
C LEU A 134 20.23 18.43 -9.65
N LEU A 135 20.48 18.00 -8.39
CA LEU A 135 21.80 17.62 -7.93
C LEU A 135 22.34 16.40 -8.69
N HIS A 136 21.49 15.40 -8.95
CA HIS A 136 21.89 14.22 -9.72
C HIS A 136 22.24 14.58 -11.17
N VAL A 137 21.45 15.41 -11.84
CA VAL A 137 21.74 15.89 -13.20
C VAL A 137 23.06 16.66 -13.25
N TYR A 138 23.34 17.49 -12.24
CA TYR A 138 24.58 18.27 -12.20
C TYR A 138 25.83 17.42 -11.90
N THR A 139 25.73 16.48 -10.96
CA THR A 139 26.89 15.70 -10.48
C THR A 139 27.09 14.38 -11.22
N GLN A 140 26.05 13.86 -11.88
CA GLN A 140 25.98 12.50 -12.44
C GLN A 140 26.35 11.40 -11.43
N ASN A 141 26.28 11.70 -10.13
CA ASN A 141 26.72 10.79 -9.09
C ASN A 141 25.58 9.80 -8.73
N PRO A 142 25.77 8.48 -8.89
CA PRO A 142 24.75 7.48 -8.56
C PRO A 142 24.39 7.45 -7.07
N ALA A 143 25.29 7.89 -6.19
CA ALA A 143 25.00 7.98 -4.76
C ALA A 143 23.87 8.98 -4.45
N VAL A 144 23.70 10.03 -5.26
CA VAL A 144 22.61 11.00 -5.11
C VAL A 144 21.26 10.33 -5.36
N MET A 145 21.17 9.47 -6.39
CA MET A 145 19.94 8.73 -6.70
C MET A 145 19.58 7.75 -5.58
N ILE A 146 20.56 7.00 -5.08
CA ILE A 146 20.37 6.06 -3.96
C ILE A 146 19.93 6.82 -2.70
N GLY A 147 20.61 7.92 -2.37
CA GLY A 147 20.27 8.78 -1.25
C GLY A 147 18.85 9.35 -1.35
N MET A 148 18.43 9.78 -2.55
CA MET A 148 17.07 10.25 -2.83
C MET A 148 16.02 9.15 -2.58
N MET A 149 16.25 7.93 -3.07
CA MET A 149 15.34 6.80 -2.86
C MET A 149 15.18 6.47 -1.37
N ILE A 150 16.29 6.42 -0.62
CA ILE A 150 16.27 6.19 0.82
C ILE A 150 15.52 7.31 1.55
N ALA A 151 15.80 8.58 1.19
CA ALA A 151 15.14 9.73 1.79
C ALA A 151 13.62 9.71 1.56
N ILE A 152 13.17 9.43 0.33
CA ILE A 152 11.76 9.30 -0.01
C ILE A 152 11.12 8.17 0.81
N MET A 153 11.76 7.01 0.90
CA MET A 153 11.24 5.87 1.66
C MET A 153 11.08 6.19 3.15
N ILE A 154 12.10 6.80 3.77
CA ILE A 154 12.06 7.20 5.17
C ILE A 154 10.95 8.24 5.38
N VAL A 155 10.89 9.27 4.55
CA VAL A 155 9.90 10.35 4.69
C VAL A 155 8.49 9.84 4.46
N ALA A 156 8.27 8.98 3.46
CA ALA A 156 6.97 8.37 3.22
C ALA A 156 6.51 7.53 4.42
N LEU A 157 7.43 6.78 5.03
CA LEU A 157 7.16 6.01 6.24
C LEU A 157 6.82 6.93 7.42
N LEU A 158 7.62 7.98 7.68
CA LEU A 158 7.40 8.90 8.79
C LEU A 158 6.09 9.69 8.65
N ILE A 159 5.71 10.09 7.44
CA ILE A 159 4.49 10.85 7.18
C ILE A 159 3.27 9.92 7.17
N GLY A 160 3.40 8.72 6.61
CA GLY A 160 2.32 7.72 6.56
C GLY A 160 1.71 7.42 7.93
N VAL A 161 2.52 7.48 9.00
CA VAL A 161 2.07 7.35 10.39
C VAL A 161 0.95 8.31 10.75
N PHE A 162 0.99 9.56 10.27
CA PHE A 162 -0.05 10.56 10.55
C PHE A 162 -1.40 10.23 9.90
N PHE A 163 -1.40 9.41 8.86
CA PHE A 163 -2.59 9.06 8.08
C PHE A 163 -3.14 7.67 8.39
N TYR A 164 -2.47 6.93 9.28
CA TYR A 164 -2.86 5.57 9.67
C TYR A 164 -4.29 5.49 10.23
N TYR A 165 -4.73 6.51 10.97
CA TYR A 165 -6.02 6.53 11.65
C TYR A 165 -7.15 7.20 10.86
N ILE A 166 -6.96 7.51 9.57
CA ILE A 166 -8.01 8.13 8.73
C ILE A 166 -9.25 7.23 8.67
N TYR A 167 -9.06 5.94 8.35
CA TYR A 167 -10.16 4.98 8.24
C TYR A 167 -10.92 4.80 9.55
N PRO A 168 -10.28 4.47 10.69
CA PRO A 168 -11.01 4.34 11.95
C PRO A 168 -11.69 5.63 12.38
N ALA A 169 -11.08 6.81 12.17
CA ALA A 169 -11.74 8.08 12.51
C ALA A 169 -13.01 8.33 11.68
N ILE A 170 -13.01 8.01 10.39
CA ILE A 170 -14.18 8.20 9.53
C ILE A 170 -15.27 7.15 9.81
N ILE A 171 -14.87 5.90 10.04
CA ILE A 171 -15.77 4.76 10.18
C ILE A 171 -16.34 4.66 11.60
N MET A 172 -15.50 4.77 12.63
CA MET A 172 -15.92 4.61 14.02
C MET A 172 -16.57 5.88 14.58
N ASP A 173 -16.00 7.05 14.29
CA ASP A 173 -16.51 8.33 14.81
C ASP A 173 -17.45 9.04 13.82
N ASN A 174 -17.86 8.35 12.74
CA ASN A 174 -18.81 8.85 11.74
C ASN A 174 -18.38 10.18 11.07
N MET A 175 -17.08 10.50 11.05
CA MET A 175 -16.56 11.80 10.59
C MET A 175 -16.61 11.98 9.07
N LYS A 176 -16.67 13.25 8.62
CA LYS A 176 -16.43 13.63 7.22
C LYS A 176 -14.92 13.65 6.91
N ALA A 177 -14.56 13.63 5.62
CA ALA A 177 -13.19 13.57 5.14
C ALA A 177 -12.18 14.47 5.89
N VAL A 178 -12.43 15.78 5.92
CA VAL A 178 -11.51 16.76 6.54
C VAL A 178 -11.41 16.56 8.06
N ALA A 179 -12.53 16.24 8.72
CA ALA A 179 -12.54 15.99 10.16
C ALA A 179 -11.77 14.71 10.51
N GLY A 180 -11.99 13.63 9.75
CA GLY A 180 -11.25 12.38 9.91
C GLY A 180 -9.76 12.53 9.65
N PHE A 181 -9.39 13.30 8.62
CA PHE A 181 -7.99 13.65 8.33
C PHE A 181 -7.32 14.39 9.50
N ARG A 182 -7.97 15.45 10.02
CA ARG A 182 -7.46 16.19 11.18
C ARG A 182 -7.36 15.32 12.43
N LYS A 183 -8.37 14.48 12.67
CA LYS A 183 -8.40 13.58 13.82
C LYS A 183 -7.27 12.55 13.75
N SER A 184 -7.00 12.00 12.57
CA SER A 184 -5.89 11.08 12.36
C SER A 184 -4.55 11.68 12.78
N ILE A 185 -4.29 12.92 12.36
CA ILE A 185 -3.08 13.66 12.74
C ILE A 185 -3.04 13.89 14.25
N GLU A 186 -4.15 14.30 14.87
CA GLU A 186 -4.22 14.54 16.31
C GLU A 186 -3.89 13.28 17.13
N VAL A 187 -4.49 12.14 16.76
CA VAL A 187 -4.28 10.85 17.43
C VAL A 187 -2.85 10.35 17.22
N ALA A 188 -2.34 10.45 15.99
CA ALA A 188 -0.98 10.06 15.64
C ALA A 188 0.05 10.92 16.36
N LYS A 189 -0.15 12.24 16.49
CA LYS A 189 0.77 13.12 17.25
C LYS A 189 0.93 12.69 18.70
N LYS A 190 -0.18 12.31 19.36
CA LYS A 190 -0.16 11.87 20.77
C LYS A 190 0.48 10.49 20.95
N ASN A 191 0.44 9.64 19.93
CA ASN A 191 0.87 8.24 20.00
C ASN A 191 1.91 7.86 18.94
N TYR A 192 2.71 8.83 18.47
CA TYR A 192 3.47 8.71 17.22
C TYR A 192 4.36 7.47 17.16
N LEU A 193 5.16 7.26 18.20
CA LEU A 193 6.09 6.11 18.27
C LEU A 193 5.33 4.77 18.24
N PHE A 194 4.19 4.69 18.93
CA PHE A 194 3.37 3.49 18.97
C PHE A 194 2.75 3.20 17.60
N THR A 195 2.21 4.23 16.94
CA THR A 195 1.65 4.13 15.59
C THR A 195 2.72 3.76 14.57
N LEU A 196 3.93 4.35 14.69
CA LEU A 196 5.08 4.01 13.87
C LEU A 196 5.45 2.53 13.99
N LEU A 197 5.52 1.98 15.21
CA LEU A 197 5.82 0.57 15.42
C LEU A 197 4.74 -0.36 14.82
N ILE A 198 3.46 -0.01 15.00
CA ILE A 198 2.35 -0.76 14.41
C ILE A 198 2.39 -0.69 12.88
N PHE A 199 2.80 0.45 12.32
CA PHE A 199 2.90 0.64 10.87
C PHE A 199 4.11 -0.12 10.30
N LEU A 200 5.24 -0.11 11.00
CA LEU A 200 6.50 -0.68 10.52
C LEU A 200 6.44 -2.20 10.38
N ILE A 201 5.73 -2.90 11.29
CA ILE A 201 5.66 -4.38 11.25
C ILE A 201 4.98 -4.89 9.96
N PRO A 202 3.74 -4.49 9.61
CA PRO A 202 3.11 -4.87 8.35
C PRO A 202 3.92 -4.42 7.14
N THR A 203 4.47 -3.19 7.16
CA THR A 203 5.28 -2.70 6.05
C THR A 203 6.52 -3.59 5.83
N ALA A 204 7.25 -3.92 6.90
CA ALA A 204 8.42 -4.80 6.81
C ALA A 204 8.05 -6.21 6.32
N ILE A 205 6.94 -6.78 6.81
CA ILE A 205 6.44 -8.08 6.33
C ILE A 205 6.07 -8.00 4.85
N SER A 206 5.32 -6.98 4.44
CA SER A 206 4.93 -6.78 3.04
C SER A 206 6.15 -6.59 2.13
N SER A 207 7.16 -5.82 2.55
CA SER A 207 8.41 -5.65 1.81
C SER A 207 9.21 -6.94 1.71
N ALA A 208 9.28 -7.74 2.78
CA ALA A 208 9.97 -9.03 2.78
C ALA A 208 9.28 -10.03 1.84
N VAL A 209 7.94 -10.12 1.92
CA VAL A 209 7.11 -10.95 1.02
C VAL A 209 7.33 -10.50 -0.42
N TYR A 210 7.26 -9.20 -0.70
CA TYR A 210 7.50 -8.68 -2.04
C TYR A 210 8.92 -9.01 -2.56
N GLY A 211 9.95 -8.85 -1.73
CA GLY A 211 11.33 -9.20 -2.08
C GLY A 211 11.51 -10.70 -2.39
N ILE A 212 10.81 -11.58 -1.66
CA ILE A 212 10.86 -13.03 -1.90
C ILE A 212 10.12 -13.39 -3.19
N PHE A 213 8.88 -12.90 -3.39
CA PHE A 213 8.05 -13.34 -4.51
C PHE A 213 8.36 -12.63 -5.84
N MET A 214 8.85 -11.39 -5.80
CA MET A 214 9.18 -10.63 -7.01
C MET A 214 10.69 -10.51 -7.21
N GLY A 215 11.44 -10.24 -6.15
CA GLY A 215 12.90 -10.07 -6.22
C GLY A 215 13.62 -11.37 -6.62
N LEU A 216 13.40 -12.47 -5.88
CA LEU A 216 14.13 -13.72 -6.14
C LEU A 216 13.92 -14.24 -7.57
N PRO A 217 12.68 -14.36 -8.12
CA PRO A 217 12.51 -14.83 -9.50
C PRO A 217 13.16 -13.90 -10.53
N MET A 218 13.14 -12.59 -10.31
CA MET A 218 13.78 -11.62 -11.20
C MET A 218 15.31 -11.79 -11.21
N TYR A 219 15.94 -11.91 -10.04
CA TYR A 219 17.39 -12.14 -9.95
C TYR A 219 17.81 -13.52 -10.49
N LEU A 220 17.02 -14.57 -10.23
CA LEU A 220 17.26 -15.90 -10.78
C LEU A 220 17.12 -15.90 -12.32
N GLY A 221 16.09 -15.24 -12.85
CA GLY A 221 15.89 -15.07 -14.29
C GLY A 221 17.06 -14.34 -14.95
N ALA A 222 17.51 -13.24 -14.35
CA ALA A 222 18.68 -12.49 -14.82
C ALA A 222 19.97 -13.34 -14.77
N ALA A 223 20.19 -14.10 -13.69
CA ALA A 223 21.35 -14.98 -13.56
C ALA A 223 21.35 -16.09 -14.61
N ILE A 224 20.20 -16.72 -14.87
CA ILE A 224 20.05 -17.74 -15.93
C ILE A 224 20.34 -17.13 -17.31
N TYR A 225 19.83 -15.92 -17.57
CA TYR A 225 20.07 -15.24 -18.84
C TYR A 225 21.55 -14.91 -19.08
N ILE A 226 22.24 -14.37 -18.07
CA ILE A 226 23.68 -14.09 -18.13
C ILE A 226 24.47 -15.40 -18.34
N PHE A 227 24.09 -16.48 -17.66
CA PHE A 227 24.70 -17.79 -17.85
C PHE A 227 24.55 -18.29 -19.28
N ILE A 228 23.35 -18.20 -19.86
CA ILE A 228 23.10 -18.60 -21.26
C ILE A 228 23.96 -17.77 -22.24
N LEU A 229 24.03 -16.44 -22.05
CA LEU A 229 24.86 -15.58 -22.88
C LEU A 229 26.35 -15.92 -22.79
N SER A 230 26.83 -16.40 -21.63
CA SER A 230 28.23 -16.79 -21.47
C SER A 230 28.62 -18.10 -22.16
N LEU A 231 27.63 -18.88 -22.62
CA LEU A 231 27.83 -20.15 -23.32
C LEU A 231 27.84 -20.01 -24.85
N VAL A 232 27.49 -18.82 -25.39
CA VAL A 232 27.45 -18.51 -26.83
C VAL A 232 28.63 -17.63 -27.21
#